data_AF-A0A2K1NQR9-F1
#
_entry.id   AF-A0A2K1NQR9-F1
#
_cell.length_a   1.000
_cell.length_b   1.000
_cell.length_c   1.000
_cell.angle_alpha   90.00
_cell.angle_beta   90.00
_cell.angle_gamma   90.00
#
_symmetry.space_group_name_H-M   'P 1'
#
loop_
_entity.id
_entity.type
_entity.pdbx_description
1 polymer ?
#
loop_
_entity_poly.entity_id
_entity_poly.type
_entity_poly.pdbx_seq_one_letter_code
_entity_poly.pdbx_strand_id
1 'polypeptide(L)'
;MNDKFSNSFNDLKEKLEKIESKLDEYLNSNDFENFSKSLEFRFSLLKEIEVYKENPETQNIVQDILKKDLEREKRIKEQFEKIKIQQLNLQKSKNAMKTGYLKVEENMSRHKINKSG
;
A
#
# COMPACT_ATOMS: atom_id res chain seq x y z
N MET A 1 -17.06 37.88 13.63
CA MET A 1 -16.35 36.68 14.13
C MET A 1 -16.54 35.44 13.25
N ASN A 2 -17.54 35.39 12.34
CA ASN A 2 -17.81 34.23 11.49
C ASN A 2 -16.79 33.95 10.37
N ASP A 3 -16.15 34.98 9.80
CA ASP A 3 -15.30 34.77 8.61
C ASP A 3 -14.00 33.99 8.90
N LYS A 4 -13.39 34.18 10.08
CA LYS A 4 -12.18 33.42 10.46
C LYS A 4 -12.48 31.94 10.69
N PHE A 5 -13.62 31.64 11.30
CA PHE A 5 -14.02 30.27 11.63
C PHE A 5 -14.38 29.48 10.35
N SER A 6 -15.11 30.13 9.43
CA SER A 6 -15.44 29.57 8.11
C SER A 6 -14.19 29.32 7.27
N ASN A 7 -13.22 30.25 7.26
CA ASN A 7 -11.98 30.08 6.50
C ASN A 7 -11.13 28.91 7.04
N SER A 8 -11.01 28.77 8.37
CA SER A 8 -10.24 27.66 8.96
C SER A 8 -10.85 26.29 8.69
N PHE A 9 -12.18 26.18 8.65
CA PHE A 9 -12.85 24.93 8.29
C PHE A 9 -12.63 24.56 6.81
N ASN A 10 -12.77 25.54 5.91
CA ASN A 10 -12.55 25.33 4.48
C ASN A 10 -11.10 24.92 4.17
N ASP A 11 -10.13 25.54 4.84
CA ASP A 11 -8.71 25.16 4.70
C ASP A 11 -8.46 23.71 5.16
N LEU A 12 -9.09 23.28 6.25
CA LEU A 12 -9.00 21.90 6.74
C LEU A 12 -9.63 20.90 5.77
N LYS A 13 -10.80 21.24 5.23
CA LYS A 13 -11.48 20.45 4.21
C LYS A 13 -10.60 20.26 2.98
N GLU A 14 -10.01 21.33 2.46
CA GLU A 14 -9.14 21.25 1.27
C GLU A 14 -7.89 20.39 1.54
N LYS A 15 -7.30 20.50 2.74
CA LYS A 15 -6.18 19.63 3.15
C LYS A 15 -6.59 18.16 3.22
N LEU A 16 -7.78 17.86 3.74
CA LEU A 16 -8.32 16.50 3.79
C LEU A 16 -8.58 15.95 2.37
N GLU A 17 -9.19 16.73 1.48
CA GLU A 17 -9.42 16.32 0.10
C GLU A 17 -8.10 16.03 -0.65
N LYS A 18 -7.08 16.86 -0.43
CA LYS A 18 -5.74 16.64 -0.99
C LYS A 18 -5.09 15.37 -0.46
N ILE A 19 -5.14 15.12 0.86
CA ILE A 19 -4.52 13.90 1.40
C ILE A 19 -5.25 12.64 0.96
N GLU A 20 -6.58 12.69 0.86
CA GLU A 20 -7.39 11.58 0.36
C GLU A 20 -7.06 11.25 -1.10
N SER A 21 -6.87 12.26 -1.95
CA SER A 21 -6.46 12.07 -3.34
C SER A 21 -5.05 11.46 -3.43
N LYS A 22 -4.12 11.94 -2.60
CA LYS A 22 -2.76 11.37 -2.53
C LYS A 22 -2.74 9.92 -2.06
N LEU A 23 -3.58 9.55 -1.10
CA LEU A 23 -3.70 8.16 -0.65
C LEU A 23 -4.13 7.25 -1.80
N ASP A 24 -5.06 7.70 -2.65
CA ASP A 24 -5.48 6.95 -3.83
C ASP A 24 -4.36 6.85 -4.88
N GLU A 25 -3.61 7.93 -5.10
CA GLU A 25 -2.42 7.94 -5.98
C GLU A 25 -1.35 6.96 -5.51
N TYR A 26 -0.98 6.98 -4.22
CA TYR A 26 0.01 6.06 -3.66
C TYR A 26 -0.44 4.60 -3.75
N LEU A 27 -1.74 4.35 -3.55
CA LEU A 27 -2.28 3.00 -3.68
C LEU A 27 -2.29 2.52 -5.14
N ASN A 28 -2.49 3.43 -6.11
CA ASN A 28 -2.41 3.14 -7.54
C ASN A 28 -0.97 2.85 -7.99
N SER A 29 0.01 3.58 -7.44
CA SER A 29 1.44 3.40 -7.76
C SER A 29 2.12 2.29 -6.95
N ASN A 30 1.41 1.66 -6.00
CA ASN A 30 1.96 0.71 -5.02
C ASN A 30 3.05 1.33 -4.11
N ASP A 31 3.01 2.64 -3.89
CA ASP A 31 3.91 3.35 -2.98
C ASP A 31 3.39 3.27 -1.54
N PHE A 32 3.50 2.07 -0.95
CA PHE A 32 3.01 1.80 0.40
C PHE A 32 3.77 2.56 1.49
N GLU A 33 5.01 2.96 1.22
CA GLU A 33 5.81 3.74 2.18
C GLU A 33 5.21 5.14 2.36
N ASN A 34 4.97 5.86 1.26
CA ASN A 34 4.37 7.17 1.33
C ASN A 34 2.87 7.12 1.69
N PHE A 35 2.17 6.04 1.31
CA PHE A 35 0.82 5.77 1.79
C PHE A 35 0.76 5.71 3.32
N SER A 36 1.64 4.92 3.95
CA SER A 36 1.68 4.78 5.41
C SER A 36 1.96 6.09 6.12
N LYS A 37 2.96 6.87 5.65
CA LYS A 37 3.27 8.20 6.22
C LYS A 37 2.10 9.18 6.08
N SER A 38 1.38 9.11 4.96
CA SER A 38 0.24 9.99 4.69
C SER A 38 -0.97 9.71 5.59
N LEU A 39 -1.15 8.48 6.05
CA LEU A 39 -2.20 8.13 7.01
C LEU A 39 -1.99 8.82 8.38
N GLU A 40 -0.74 8.97 8.83
CA GLU A 40 -0.44 9.69 10.08
C GLU A 40 -0.79 11.18 9.97
N PHE A 41 -0.45 11.79 8.83
CA PHE A 41 -0.83 13.18 8.56
C PHE A 41 -2.35 13.33 8.47
N ARG A 42 -3.04 12.42 7.76
CA ARG A 42 -4.50 12.39 7.71
C ARG A 42 -5.12 12.31 9.10
N PHE A 43 -4.59 11.45 9.97
CA PHE A 43 -5.10 11.30 11.34
C PHE A 43 -5.00 12.62 12.13
N SER A 44 -3.92 13.37 11.95
CA SER A 44 -3.78 14.70 12.56
C SER A 44 -4.85 15.68 12.07
N LEU A 45 -5.12 15.71 10.76
CA LEU A 45 -6.19 16.55 10.18
C LEU A 45 -7.59 16.16 10.68
N LEU A 46 -7.85 14.85 10.85
CA LEU A 46 -9.11 14.36 11.40
C LEU A 46 -9.32 14.76 12.87
N LYS A 47 -8.24 14.88 13.66
CA LYS A 47 -8.34 15.45 15.01
C LYS A 47 -8.67 16.93 14.98
N GLU A 48 -8.08 17.68 14.05
CA GLU A 48 -8.34 19.11 13.90
C GLU A 48 -9.79 19.38 13.46
N ILE A 49 -10.35 18.55 12.57
CA ILE A 49 -11.74 18.72 12.11
C ILE A 49 -12.78 18.33 13.17
N GLU A 50 -12.41 17.55 14.19
CA GLU A 50 -13.30 17.15 15.29
C GLU A 50 -13.88 18.37 16.05
N VAL A 51 -13.16 19.49 16.08
CA VAL A 51 -13.63 20.76 16.65
C VAL A 51 -14.92 21.23 15.98
N TYR A 52 -15.17 20.82 14.74
CA TYR A 52 -16.34 21.16 13.93
C TYR A 52 -17.37 20.03 13.88
N LYS A 53 -17.39 19.11 14.85
CA LYS A 53 -18.29 17.93 14.88
C LYS A 53 -19.79 18.24 14.78
N GLU A 54 -20.20 19.45 15.20
CA GLU A 54 -21.59 19.90 15.12
C GLU A 54 -21.97 20.41 13.72
N ASN A 55 -20.98 20.67 12.85
CA ASN A 55 -21.23 21.02 11.45
C ASN A 55 -21.63 19.76 10.68
N PRO A 56 -22.82 19.72 10.04
CA PRO A 56 -23.26 18.59 9.21
C PRO A 56 -22.28 18.23 8.09
N GLU A 57 -21.56 19.22 7.55
CA GLU A 57 -20.57 19.00 6.50
C GLU A 57 -19.40 18.16 6.99
N THR A 58 -18.98 18.32 8.25
CA THR A 58 -17.96 17.47 8.87
C THR A 58 -18.39 16.01 8.88
N GLN A 59 -19.66 15.73 9.17
CA GLN A 59 -20.18 14.36 9.17
C GLN A 59 -20.13 13.74 7.77
N ASN A 60 -20.50 14.51 6.74
CA ASN A 60 -20.42 14.04 5.35
C ASN A 60 -18.98 13.71 4.95
N ILE A 61 -18.02 14.59 5.28
CA ILE A 61 -16.60 14.37 5.00
C ILE A 61 -16.11 13.07 5.65
N VAL A 62 -16.42 12.86 6.94
CA VAL A 62 -16.00 11.65 7.66
C VAL A 62 -16.65 10.39 7.09
N GLN A 63 -17.93 10.44 6.70
CA GLN A 63 -18.60 9.30 6.06
C GLN A 63 -17.97 8.97 4.70
N ASP A 64 -17.65 9.97 3.89
CA ASP A 64 -16.98 9.77 2.60
C ASP A 64 -15.60 9.15 2.77
N ILE A 65 -14.82 9.62 3.74
CA ILE A 65 -13.51 9.04 4.08
C ILE A 65 -13.66 7.59 4.52
N LEU A 66 -14.64 7.28 5.38
CA LEU A 66 -14.90 5.91 5.82
C LEU A 66 -15.24 4.98 4.66
N LYS A 67 -16.08 5.45 3.73
CA LYS A 67 -16.41 4.68 2.52
C LYS A 67 -15.17 4.41 1.66
N LYS A 68 -14.35 5.44 1.42
CA LYS A 68 -13.09 5.29 0.66
C LYS A 68 -12.13 4.33 1.36
N ASP A 69 -12.04 4.36 2.68
CA ASP A 69 -11.16 3.47 3.43
C ASP A 69 -11.57 2.00 3.30
N LEU A 70 -12.87 1.69 3.30
CA LEU A 70 -13.36 0.34 3.01
C LEU A 70 -13.00 -0.12 1.59
N GLU A 71 -13.09 0.78 0.61
CA GLU A 71 -12.68 0.50 -0.78
C GLU A 71 -11.17 0.28 -0.90
N ARG A 72 -10.36 1.11 -0.23
CA ARG A 72 -8.90 0.97 -0.16
C ARG A 72 -8.49 -0.33 0.51
N GLU A 73 -9.13 -0.69 1.62
CA GLU A 73 -8.85 -1.94 2.34
C GLU A 73 -9.01 -3.16 1.42
N LYS A 74 -10.11 -3.20 0.65
CA LYS A 74 -10.36 -4.26 -0.32
C LYS A 74 -9.24 -4.33 -1.36
N ARG A 75 -8.85 -3.18 -1.93
CA ARG A 75 -7.78 -3.10 -2.94
C ARG A 75 -6.42 -3.53 -2.38
N ILE A 76 -6.10 -3.10 -1.16
CA ILE A 76 -4.87 -3.48 -0.46
C ILE A 76 -4.82 -5.00 -0.26
N LYS A 77 -5.92 -5.61 0.20
CA LYS A 77 -6.02 -7.08 0.35
C LYS A 77 -5.77 -7.81 -0.97
N GLU A 78 -6.37 -7.34 -2.06
CA GLU A 78 -6.17 -7.92 -3.40
C GLU A 78 -4.70 -7.78 -3.87
N GLN A 79 -4.05 -6.65 -3.61
CA GLN A 79 -2.64 -6.43 -3.93
C GLN A 79 -1.72 -7.35 -3.10
N PHE A 80 -2.00 -7.52 -1.81
CA PHE A 80 -1.24 -8.42 -0.94
C PHE A 80 -1.30 -9.88 -1.41
N GLU A 81 -2.47 -10.38 -1.79
CA GLU A 81 -2.60 -11.74 -2.31
C GLU A 81 -1.82 -11.93 -3.62
N LYS A 82 -1.79 -10.93 -4.50
CA LYS A 82 -0.96 -10.96 -5.71
C LYS A 82 0.53 -11.05 -5.37
N ILE A 83 1.02 -10.23 -4.44
CA ILE A 83 2.43 -10.23 -4.00
C ILE A 83 2.79 -11.60 -3.41
N LYS A 84 1.93 -12.17 -2.58
CA LYS A 84 2.12 -13.50 -1.96
C LYS A 84 2.25 -14.59 -3.02
N ILE A 85 1.38 -14.61 -4.03
CA ILE A 85 1.46 -15.56 -5.15
C ILE A 85 2.77 -15.39 -5.93
N GLN A 86 3.16 -14.15 -6.22
CA GLN A 86 4.43 -13.85 -6.91
C GLN A 86 5.64 -14.34 -6.10
N GLN A 87 5.64 -14.12 -4.78
CA GLN A 87 6.71 -14.59 -3.89
C GLN A 87 6.84 -16.12 -3.89
N LEU A 88 5.70 -16.83 -3.82
CA LEU A 88 5.69 -18.30 -3.91
C LEU A 88 6.25 -18.79 -5.26
N ASN A 89 5.90 -18.13 -6.35
CA ASN A 89 6.40 -18.48 -7.68
C ASN A 89 7.90 -18.22 -7.81
N LEU A 90 8.40 -17.08 -7.30
CA LEU A 90 9.84 -16.79 -7.26
C LEU A 90 10.62 -17.85 -6.46
N GLN A 91 10.09 -18.29 -5.32
CA GLN A 91 10.72 -19.34 -4.52
C GLN A 91 10.75 -20.69 -5.25
N LYS A 92 9.67 -21.06 -5.94
CA LYS A 92 9.63 -22.26 -6.79
C LYS A 92 10.67 -22.17 -7.92
N SER A 93 10.76 -21.03 -8.61
CA SER A 93 11.74 -20.79 -9.66
C SER A 93 13.17 -20.89 -9.14
N LYS A 94 13.46 -20.28 -7.98
CA LYS A 94 14.77 -20.37 -7.31
C LYS A 94 15.16 -21.82 -6.98
N ASN A 95 14.22 -22.60 -6.46
CA ASN A 95 14.45 -24.01 -6.17
C ASN A 95 14.70 -24.82 -7.44
N ALA A 96 13.91 -24.61 -8.50
CA ALA A 96 14.09 -25.27 -9.78
C ALA A 96 15.46 -24.96 -10.41
N MET A 97 15.91 -23.70 -10.34
CA MET A 97 17.25 -23.29 -10.78
C MET A 97 18.32 -24.03 -9.98
N LYS A 98 18.25 -24.02 -8.64
CA LYS A 98 19.22 -24.72 -7.78
C LYS A 98 19.31 -26.22 -8.13
N THR A 99 18.16 -26.89 -8.30
CA THR A 99 18.11 -28.30 -8.70
C THR A 99 18.70 -28.52 -10.10
N GLY A 100 18.43 -27.62 -11.04
CA GLY A 100 19.04 -27.66 -12.38
C GLY A 100 20.56 -27.56 -12.33
N TYR A 101 21.10 -26.58 -11.61
CA TYR A 101 22.55 -26.41 -11.44
C TYR A 101 23.20 -27.63 -10.77
N LEU A 102 22.61 -28.17 -9.70
CA LEU A 102 23.12 -29.38 -9.04
C LEU A 102 23.19 -30.58 -10.00
N LYS A 103 22.16 -30.80 -10.82
CA LYS A 103 22.16 -31.87 -11.83
C LYS A 103 23.26 -31.69 -12.87
N VAL A 104 23.56 -30.45 -13.28
CA VAL A 104 24.64 -30.17 -14.23
C VAL A 104 26.01 -30.46 -13.60
N GLU A 105 26.24 -30.04 -12.35
CA GLU A 105 27.49 -30.32 -11.63
C GLU A 105 27.71 -31.82 -11.41
N GLU A 106 26.68 -32.56 -11.00
CA GLU A 106 26.76 -34.02 -10.85
C GLU A 106 27.11 -34.70 -12.18
N ASN A 107 26.49 -34.28 -13.29
CA ASN A 107 26.78 -34.83 -14.61
C ASN A 107 28.21 -34.52 -15.08
N MET A 108 28.72 -33.32 -14.83
CA MET A 108 30.11 -32.97 -15.11
C MET A 108 31.09 -33.78 -14.25
N SER A 109 30.80 -33.97 -12.97
CA SER A 109 31.60 -34.78 -12.06
C SER A 109 31.68 -36.24 -12.51
N ARG A 110 30.54 -36.85 -12.86
CA ARG A 110 30.47 -38.22 -13.40
C ARG A 110 31.23 -38.37 -14.72
N HIS A 111 31.16 -37.37 -15.62
CA HIS A 111 31.92 -37.38 -16.87
C HIS A 111 33.44 -37.28 -16.66
N LYS A 112 33.90 -36.59 -15.61
CA LYS A 112 35.33 -36.54 -15.26
C LYS A 112 35.83 -37.89 -14.72
N ILE A 113 35.01 -38.58 -13.92
CA ILE A 113 35.36 -39.90 -13.37
C ILE A 113 35.51 -40.94 -14.50
N ASN A 114 34.61 -40.93 -15.49
CA ASN A 114 34.64 -41.90 -16.60
C ASN A 114 35.80 -41.70 -17.60
N LYS A 115 36.53 -40.56 -17.57
CA LYS A 115 37.69 -40.31 -18.44
C LYS A 115 39.03 -40.68 -17.79
N SER A 116 39.03 -41.00 -16.51
CA SER A 116 40.23 -41.36 -15.72
C SER A 116 40.38 -42.87 -15.50
N GLY A 117 39.61 -43.69 -16.23
CA GLY A 117 39.68 -45.15 -16.24
C GLY A 117 40.29 -45.67 -17.54
#